data_AF-A0A161TQ07-F1
#
_entry.id   AF-A0A161TQ07-F1
#
_cell.length_a   1.000
_cell.length_b   1.000
_cell.length_c   1.000
_cell.angle_alpha   90.00
_cell.angle_beta   90.00
_cell.angle_gamma   90.00
#
_symmetry.space_group_name_H-M   'P 1'
#
loop_
_entity.id
_entity.type
_entity.pdbx_description
1 polymer ?
#
loop_
_entity_poly.entity_id
_entity_poly.type
_entity_poly.pdbx_seq_one_letter_code
_entity_poly.pdbx_strand_id
1 'polypeptide(L)'
;MSAPSAAKLASSATAAAAAVAKYKLVFTVPHTSLAACKAAIFSAGAGRYPGPGNYTQVCFEIPGIGQFMPGDTANPNIGARGVLEKVEEMRVETLCVGTDVVRQAVDALKSAHPYEEVAYEVYKLEDF
;
A
#
# COMPACT_ATOMS: atom_id res chain seq x y z
N MET A 1 1.28 33.00 -55.44
CA MET A 1 2.15 32.18 -54.57
C MET A 1 2.89 33.09 -53.60
N SER A 2 2.43 33.19 -52.36
CA SER A 2 3.27 33.39 -51.16
C SER A 2 2.36 33.28 -49.93
N ALA A 3 2.73 32.37 -49.03
CA ALA A 3 1.93 31.89 -47.90
C ALA A 3 1.87 32.87 -46.72
N PRO A 4 0.85 32.79 -45.84
CA PRO A 4 0.84 33.53 -44.58
C PRO A 4 1.76 32.86 -43.55
N SER A 5 2.63 33.64 -42.90
CA SER A 5 3.51 33.15 -41.82
C SER A 5 2.75 33.03 -40.51
N ALA A 6 3.02 31.91 -39.82
CA ALA A 6 2.28 31.37 -38.70
C ALA A 6 2.21 32.28 -37.47
N ALA A 7 1.03 32.24 -36.86
CA ALA A 7 0.72 32.77 -35.54
C ALA A 7 1.72 32.26 -34.48
N LYS A 8 2.23 33.22 -33.71
CA LYS A 8 2.99 33.02 -32.49
C LYS A 8 2.04 32.49 -31.40
N LEU A 9 1.72 31.20 -31.43
CA LEU A 9 1.19 30.50 -30.26
C LEU A 9 2.36 30.23 -29.31
N ALA A 10 2.55 31.13 -28.36
CA ALA A 10 3.29 30.82 -27.15
C ALA A 10 2.52 29.72 -26.41
N SER A 11 3.00 28.48 -26.53
CA SER A 11 2.52 27.34 -25.75
C SER A 11 2.78 27.61 -24.27
N SER A 12 1.71 27.81 -23.52
CA SER A 12 1.72 27.90 -22.06
C SER A 12 1.97 26.51 -21.48
N ALA A 13 3.24 26.12 -21.35
CA ALA A 13 3.64 25.05 -20.44
C ALA A 13 3.92 25.67 -19.06
N THR A 14 2.85 26.08 -18.37
CA THR A 14 2.92 26.24 -16.92
C THR A 14 3.15 24.85 -16.36
N ALA A 15 4.33 24.59 -15.83
CA ALA A 15 4.67 23.33 -15.17
C ALA A 15 3.56 23.00 -14.18
N ALA A 16 2.82 21.91 -14.45
CA ALA A 16 1.91 21.34 -13.48
C ALA A 16 2.72 21.10 -12.21
N ALA A 17 2.26 21.63 -11.08
CA ALA A 17 2.80 21.23 -9.78
C ALA A 17 2.87 19.70 -9.77
N ALA A 18 4.06 19.14 -9.48
CA ALA A 18 4.27 17.70 -9.58
C ALA A 18 3.15 16.98 -8.81
N ALA A 19 2.34 16.18 -9.52
CA ALA A 19 1.22 15.48 -8.92
C ALA A 19 1.73 14.63 -7.75
N VAL A 20 1.06 14.69 -6.60
CA VAL A 20 1.45 13.90 -5.43
C VAL A 20 1.36 12.42 -5.80
N ALA A 21 2.48 11.70 -5.71
CA ALA A 21 2.54 10.29 -6.07
C ALA A 21 1.57 9.46 -5.22
N LYS A 22 0.80 8.60 -5.88
CA LYS A 22 -0.15 7.68 -5.23
C LYS A 22 0.44 6.28 -5.23
N TYR A 23 0.17 5.53 -4.16
CA TYR A 23 0.60 4.16 -4.01
C TYR A 23 -0.54 3.30 -3.49
N LYS A 24 -0.51 2.01 -3.82
CA LYS A 24 -1.36 1.00 -3.19
C LYS A 24 -0.47 0.12 -2.32
N LEU A 25 -0.76 0.10 -1.02
CA LEU A 25 -0.17 -0.83 -0.07
C LEU A 25 -1.05 -2.07 -0.04
N VAL A 26 -0.44 -3.24 -0.22
CA VAL A 26 -1.10 -4.53 -0.08
C VAL A 26 -0.31 -5.40 0.89
N PHE A 27 -0.99 -6.10 1.80
CA PHE A 27 -0.35 -7.03 2.72
C PHE A 27 -1.29 -8.19 3.05
N THR A 28 -0.74 -9.30 3.54
CA THR A 28 -1.51 -10.41 4.10
C THR A 28 -1.25 -10.52 5.60
N VAL A 29 -2.29 -10.88 6.37
CA VAL A 29 -2.21 -10.97 7.82
C VAL A 29 -3.22 -12.01 8.35
N PRO A 30 -2.90 -12.76 9.41
CA PRO A 30 -3.89 -13.60 10.11
C PRO A 30 -5.09 -12.80 10.62
N HIS A 31 -6.26 -13.43 10.65
CA HIS A 31 -7.49 -12.83 11.17
C HIS A 31 -7.33 -12.21 12.56
N THR A 32 -6.54 -12.84 13.45
CA THR A 32 -6.32 -12.37 14.82
C THR A 32 -5.57 -11.06 14.93
N SER A 33 -4.72 -10.72 13.95
CA SER A 33 -3.90 -9.50 13.95
C SER A 33 -4.37 -8.44 12.96
N LEU A 34 -5.39 -8.76 12.15
CA LEU A 34 -5.97 -7.91 11.13
C LEU A 34 -6.37 -6.52 11.64
N ALA A 35 -7.12 -6.48 12.75
CA ALA A 35 -7.61 -5.22 13.31
C ALA A 35 -6.46 -4.30 13.76
N ALA A 36 -5.45 -4.86 14.43
CA ALA A 36 -4.29 -4.11 14.90
C ALA A 36 -3.46 -3.54 13.74
N CYS A 37 -3.21 -4.36 12.71
CA CYS A 37 -2.46 -3.92 11.53
C CYS A 37 -3.20 -2.80 10.76
N LYS A 38 -4.53 -2.93 10.56
CA LYS A 38 -5.33 -1.87 9.92
C LYS A 38 -5.30 -0.57 10.73
N ALA A 39 -5.49 -0.65 12.06
CA ALA A 39 -5.43 0.53 12.91
C ALA A 39 -4.07 1.25 12.82
N ALA A 40 -2.97 0.50 12.77
CA ALA A 40 -1.62 1.04 12.66
C ALA A 40 -1.41 1.80 11.35
N ILE A 41 -1.70 1.18 10.20
CA ILE A 41 -1.50 1.81 8.89
C ILE A 41 -2.43 3.02 8.69
N PHE A 42 -3.66 2.98 9.20
CA PHE A 42 -4.59 4.09 9.11
C PHE A 42 -4.16 5.28 9.97
N SER A 43 -3.58 5.02 11.14
CA SER A 43 -2.98 6.05 11.99
C SER A 43 -1.80 6.72 11.29
N ALA A 44 -1.03 5.96 10.48
CA ALA A 44 0.03 6.47 9.62
C ALA A 44 -0.47 7.19 8.35
N GLY A 45 -1.78 7.26 8.11
CA GLY A 45 -2.38 8.03 7.02
C GLY A 45 -2.77 7.23 5.78
N ALA A 46 -2.55 5.91 5.76
CA ALA A 46 -3.10 5.04 4.71
C ALA A 46 -4.64 5.05 4.73
N GLY A 47 -5.27 4.75 3.60
CA GLY A 47 -6.72 4.68 3.46
C GLY A 47 -7.43 6.03 3.54
N ARG A 48 -6.71 7.14 3.37
CA ARG A 48 -7.28 8.49 3.27
C ARG A 48 -7.46 8.87 1.81
N TYR A 49 -8.69 9.21 1.44
CA TYR A 49 -9.03 9.71 0.11
C TYR A 49 -9.21 11.22 0.18
N PRO A 50 -8.23 12.02 -0.30
CA PRO A 50 -8.37 13.47 -0.34
C PRO A 50 -9.46 13.84 -1.35
N GLY A 51 -10.42 14.65 -0.90
CA GLY A 51 -11.56 15.06 -1.71
C GLY A 51 -12.73 15.50 -0.84
N PRO A 52 -13.83 15.96 -1.46
CA PRO A 52 -14.98 16.51 -0.72
C PRO A 52 -15.63 15.48 0.22
N GLY A 53 -15.50 14.19 -0.07
CA GLY A 53 -16.02 13.11 0.79
C GLY A 53 -15.17 12.80 2.02
N ASN A 54 -13.89 13.19 2.05
CA ASN A 54 -12.96 12.99 3.16
C ASN A 54 -13.02 11.57 3.79
N TYR A 55 -13.07 10.52 2.96
CA TYR A 55 -13.12 9.15 3.45
C TYR A 55 -11.79 8.79 4.12
N THR A 56 -11.88 8.12 5.26
CA THR A 56 -10.73 7.64 6.03
C THR A 56 -10.89 6.16 6.34
N GLN A 57 -9.77 5.48 6.63
CA GLN A 57 -9.76 4.05 6.95
C GLN A 57 -10.31 3.17 5.82
N VAL A 58 -10.15 3.61 4.57
CA VAL A 58 -10.60 2.87 3.39
C VAL A 58 -9.63 1.73 3.09
N CYS A 59 -10.12 0.50 3.08
CA CYS A 59 -9.41 -0.65 2.55
C CYS A 59 -10.38 -1.62 1.88
N PHE A 60 -9.83 -2.52 1.06
CA PHE A 60 -10.51 -3.71 0.57
C PHE A 60 -9.86 -4.94 1.20
N GLU A 61 -10.67 -5.95 1.51
CA GLU A 61 -10.23 -7.14 2.25
C GLU A 61 -10.70 -8.40 1.53
N ILE A 62 -9.82 -9.37 1.38
CA ILE A 62 -10.09 -10.65 0.70
C ILE A 62 -9.58 -11.80 1.59
N PRO A 63 -10.41 -12.79 1.94
CA PRO A 63 -9.93 -13.99 2.61
C PRO A 63 -9.11 -14.87 1.66
N GLY A 64 -8.09 -15.53 2.18
CA GLY A 64 -7.24 -16.44 1.43
C GLY A 64 -6.46 -17.39 2.33
N ILE A 65 -5.66 -18.26 1.71
CA ILE A 65 -4.76 -19.18 2.40
C ILE A 65 -3.32 -18.73 2.16
N GLY A 66 -2.65 -18.30 3.23
CA GLY A 66 -1.20 -18.12 3.26
C GLY A 66 -0.51 -19.49 3.39
N GLN A 67 0.64 -19.65 2.73
CA GLN A 67 1.46 -20.85 2.85
C GLN A 67 2.92 -20.46 3.02
N PHE A 68 3.57 -21.01 4.04
CA PHE A 68 4.99 -20.80 4.29
C PHE A 68 5.60 -22.02 4.97
N MET A 69 6.92 -22.15 4.91
CA MET A 69 7.67 -23.19 5.61
C MET A 69 8.80 -22.49 6.37
N PRO A 70 8.72 -22.37 7.71
CA PRO A 70 9.75 -21.70 8.49
C PRO A 70 11.09 -22.44 8.33
N GLY A 71 12.14 -21.69 7.98
CA GLY A 71 13.50 -22.23 7.88
C GLY A 71 14.12 -22.53 9.25
N ASP A 72 15.32 -23.11 9.25
CA ASP A 72 15.98 -23.61 10.46
C ASP A 72 16.30 -22.53 11.50
N THR A 73 16.46 -21.28 11.07
CA THR A 73 16.75 -20.12 11.93
C THR A 73 15.52 -19.30 12.28
N ALA A 74 14.35 -19.59 11.69
CA ALA A 74 13.16 -18.77 11.85
C ALA A 74 12.59 -18.85 13.27
N ASN A 75 12.02 -17.76 13.78
CA ASN A 75 11.24 -17.76 15.01
C ASN A 75 9.75 -17.50 14.69
N PRO A 76 9.05 -18.50 14.11
CA PRO A 76 7.71 -18.27 13.60
C PRO A 76 6.72 -18.02 14.74
N ASN A 77 5.87 -17.00 14.58
CA ASN A 77 4.74 -16.79 15.48
C ASN A 77 3.66 -17.89 15.32
N ILE A 78 3.59 -18.53 14.15
CA ILE A 78 2.67 -19.63 13.84
C ILE A 78 3.44 -20.77 13.17
N GLY A 79 3.25 -22.00 13.65
CA GLY A 79 3.81 -23.20 13.04
C GLY A 79 5.18 -23.63 13.57
N ALA A 80 5.78 -24.61 12.89
CA ALA A 80 7.05 -25.21 13.29
C ALA A 80 8.12 -25.18 12.18
N ARG A 81 9.39 -25.16 12.57
CA ARG A 81 10.54 -25.20 11.64
C ARG A 81 10.52 -26.47 10.80
N GLY A 82 10.78 -26.33 9.50
CA GLY A 82 10.81 -27.43 8.54
C GLY A 82 9.45 -28.04 8.23
N VAL A 83 8.36 -27.46 8.74
CA VAL A 83 6.98 -27.92 8.49
C VAL A 83 6.28 -26.93 7.57
N LEU A 84 5.59 -27.44 6.55
CA LEU A 84 4.78 -26.61 5.68
C LEU A 84 3.49 -26.22 6.40
N GLU A 85 3.31 -24.91 6.59
CA GLU A 85 2.15 -24.33 7.24
C GLU A 85 1.18 -23.76 6.21
N LYS A 86 -0.11 -23.85 6.53
CA LYS A 86 -1.20 -23.21 5.78
C LYS A 86 -2.11 -22.52 6.77
N VAL A 87 -2.36 -21.23 6.56
CA VAL A 87 -3.07 -20.37 7.52
C VAL A 87 -4.14 -19.56 6.78
N GLU A 88 -5.32 -19.43 7.38
CA GLU A 88 -6.33 -18.48 6.92
C GLU A 88 -5.87 -17.05 7.19
N GLU A 89 -5.73 -16.27 6.11
CA GLU A 89 -5.27 -14.89 6.16
C GLU A 89 -6.21 -13.97 5.40
N MET A 90 -6.10 -12.68 5.71
CA MET A 90 -6.75 -11.62 4.95
C MET A 90 -5.71 -10.87 4.13
N ARG A 91 -5.92 -10.78 2.82
CA ARG A 91 -5.25 -9.80 1.96
C ARG A 91 -5.97 -8.47 2.12
N VAL A 92 -5.23 -7.43 2.50
CA VAL A 92 -5.74 -6.08 2.70
C VAL A 92 -5.08 -5.15 1.70
N GLU A 93 -5.88 -4.30 1.06
CA GLU A 93 -5.41 -3.35 0.06
C GLU A 93 -5.89 -1.94 0.37
N THR A 94 -5.00 -0.96 0.36
CA THR A 94 -5.35 0.44 0.69
C THR A 94 -4.52 1.47 -0.08
N LEU A 95 -5.11 2.64 -0.31
CA LEU A 95 -4.45 3.79 -0.95
C LEU A 95 -3.53 4.50 0.04
N CYS A 96 -2.36 4.92 -0.44
CA CYS A 96 -1.47 5.87 0.22
C CYS A 96 -1.22 7.05 -0.72
N VAL A 97 -1.47 8.27 -0.26
CA VAL A 97 -1.21 9.49 -1.05
C VAL A 97 0.04 10.16 -0.52
N GLY A 98 1.11 10.13 -1.31
CA GLY A 98 2.44 10.64 -0.95
C GLY A 98 3.42 9.52 -0.59
N THR A 99 4.67 9.70 -0.98
CA THR A 99 5.75 8.73 -0.73
C THR A 99 6.06 8.58 0.76
N ASP A 100 5.97 9.65 1.55
CA ASP A 100 6.21 9.57 3.00
C ASP A 100 5.10 8.83 3.73
N VAL A 101 3.84 8.98 3.28
CA VAL A 101 2.69 8.25 3.84
C VAL A 101 2.85 6.74 3.63
N VAL A 102 3.21 6.28 2.41
CA VAL A 102 3.39 4.84 2.18
C VAL A 102 4.56 4.27 2.96
N ARG A 103 5.66 5.01 3.14
CA ARG A 103 6.78 4.58 3.99
C ARG A 103 6.35 4.43 5.45
N GLN A 104 5.72 5.45 6.01
CA GLN A 104 5.21 5.42 7.39
C GLN A 104 4.19 4.30 7.59
N ALA A 105 3.32 4.06 6.61
CA ALA A 105 2.36 2.97 6.66
C ALA A 105 3.03 1.59 6.66
N VAL A 106 4.08 1.39 5.85
CA VAL A 106 4.86 0.15 5.85
C VAL A 106 5.59 -0.05 7.18
N ASP A 107 6.19 0.99 7.75
CA ASP A 107 6.88 0.90 9.04
C ASP A 107 5.90 0.60 10.19
N ALA A 108 4.74 1.25 10.17
CA ALA A 108 3.64 0.98 11.12
C ALA A 108 3.10 -0.44 10.97
N LEU A 109 2.93 -0.93 9.73
CA LEU A 109 2.53 -2.29 9.45
C LEU A 109 3.55 -3.27 10.05
N LYS A 110 4.84 -3.12 9.72
CA LYS A 110 5.91 -4.00 10.23
C LYS A 110 5.97 -4.06 11.75
N SER A 111 5.74 -2.93 12.40
CA SER A 111 5.75 -2.84 13.87
C SER A 111 4.55 -3.52 14.53
N ALA A 112 3.39 -3.51 13.87
CA ALA A 112 2.15 -4.09 14.39
C ALA A 112 1.93 -5.55 13.96
N HIS A 113 2.64 -6.01 12.93
CA HIS A 113 2.45 -7.33 12.36
C HIS A 113 3.00 -8.43 13.28
N PRO A 114 2.32 -9.59 13.41
CA PRO A 114 2.78 -10.67 14.28
C PRO A 114 4.00 -11.44 13.73
N TYR A 115 4.27 -11.32 12.44
CA TYR A 115 5.39 -12.02 11.80
C TYR A 115 6.64 -11.16 11.77
N GLU A 116 7.78 -11.79 12.03
CA GLU A 116 9.12 -11.19 11.92
C GLU A 116 9.37 -10.66 10.50
N GLU A 117 9.03 -11.47 9.50
CA GLU A 117 9.12 -11.11 8.08
C GLU A 117 7.70 -10.90 7.52
N VAL A 118 7.36 -9.64 7.24
CA VAL A 118 6.01 -9.26 6.77
C VAL A 118 5.93 -9.31 5.26
N ALA A 119 4.96 -10.06 4.73
CA ALA A 119 4.65 -10.06 3.30
C ALA A 119 3.81 -8.82 2.94
N TYR A 120 4.38 -7.93 2.14
CA TYR A 120 3.68 -6.76 1.61
C TYR A 120 4.18 -6.37 0.21
N GLU A 121 3.34 -5.62 -0.51
CA GLU A 121 3.58 -5.11 -1.85
C GLU A 121 3.25 -3.60 -1.85
N VAL A 122 4.03 -2.82 -2.60
CA VAL A 122 3.75 -1.39 -2.84
C VAL A 122 3.73 -1.13 -4.34
N TYR A 123 2.58 -0.76 -4.87
CA TYR A 123 2.42 -0.39 -6.28
C TYR A 123 2.31 1.12 -6.42
N LYS A 124 3.13 1.72 -7.27
CA LYS A 124 2.91 3.11 -7.70
C LYS A 124 1.68 3.14 -8.63
N LEU A 125 0.80 4.11 -8.41
CA LEU A 125 -0.40 4.30 -9.23
C LEU A 125 -0.18 5.48 -10.19
N GLU A 126 -0.50 5.26 -11.46
CA GLU A 126 -0.52 6.31 -12.49
C GLU A 126 -1.83 7.12 -12.38
N ASP A 127 -1.78 8.37 -12.84
CA ASP A 127 -2.91 9.32 -12.84
C ASP A 127 -3.31 9.59 -14.29
N PHE A 128 -4.48 9.07 -14.71
CA PHE A 128 -5.04 9.21 -16.06
C PHE A 128 -6.30 10.07 -16.07
#